data_AF-A0A948SD76-F1
#
_entry.id   AF-A0A948SD76-F1
#
_cell.length_a   1.000
_cell.length_b   1.000
_cell.length_c   1.000
_cell.angle_alpha   90.00
_cell.angle_beta   90.00
_cell.angle_gamma   90.00
#
_symmetry.space_group_name_H-M   'P 1'
#
loop_
_entity.id
_entity.type
_entity.pdbx_description
1 polymer ?
#
loop_
_entity_poly.entity_id
_entity_poly.type
_entity_poly.pdbx_seq_one_letter_code
_entity_poly.pdbx_strand_id
1 'polypeptide(L)' 'MRSMAADIERALLEPQLVRRSRSDESVQLFYNFHAQTIVGGKWLCVVVKCAEHDAFVVTAYLTDKPKAGLDLWPTK' A
#
# COMPACT_ATOMS: atom_id res chain seq x y z
N MET A 1 0.68 -2.63 -19.60
CA MET A 1 0.69 -3.22 -18.23
C MET A 1 2.12 -3.15 -17.73
N ARG A 2 2.37 -2.48 -16.59
CA ARG A 2 3.66 -2.60 -15.90
C ARG A 2 3.71 -3.98 -15.23
N SER A 3 4.90 -4.45 -14.88
CA SER A 3 5.01 -5.64 -14.05
C SER A 3 4.48 -5.33 -12.64
N MET A 4 4.02 -6.36 -11.93
CA MET A 4 3.59 -6.22 -10.53
C MET A 4 4.69 -5.58 -9.66
N ALA A 5 5.96 -5.88 -9.91
CA ALA A 5 7.08 -5.28 -9.20
C ALA A 5 7.16 -3.76 -9.39
N ALA A 6 7.00 -3.27 -10.63
CA ALA A 6 7.01 -1.83 -10.91
C ALA A 6 5.79 -1.10 -10.32
N ASP A 7 4.65 -1.78 -10.21
CA ASP A 7 3.47 -1.24 -9.55
C ASP A 7 3.64 -1.16 -8.03
N ILE A 8 4.30 -2.16 -7.42
CA ILE A 8 4.70 -2.15 -6.01
C ILE A 8 5.66 -0.98 -5.74
N GLU A 9 6.71 -0.84 -6.57
CA GLU A 9 7.66 0.27 -6.47
C GLU A 9 6.95 1.63 -6.53
N ARG A 10 6.05 1.81 -7.49
CA ARG A 10 5.24 3.03 -7.60
C ARG A 10 4.40 3.29 -6.35
N ALA A 11 3.77 2.28 -5.77
CA ALA A 11 2.97 2.45 -4.56
C ALA A 11 3.83 2.87 -3.35
N LEU A 12 5.10 2.48 -3.31
CA LEU A 12 6.03 2.85 -2.24
C LEU A 12 6.63 4.25 -2.45
N LEU A 13 6.93 4.65 -3.69
CA LEU A 13 7.50 5.96 -4.01
C LEU A 13 6.46 7.08 -4.09
N GLU A 14 5.30 6.79 -4.66
CA GLU A 14 4.23 7.76 -4.94
C GLU A 14 2.87 7.22 -4.43
N PRO A 15 2.69 7.01 -3.10
CA PRO A 15 1.44 6.53 -2.57
C PRO A 15 0.33 7.59 -2.69
N GLN A 16 -0.87 7.15 -3.09
CA GLN A 16 -2.07 7.99 -3.00
C GLN A 16 -2.61 8.05 -1.56
N LEU A 17 -2.40 6.98 -0.79
CA LEU A 17 -2.83 6.87 0.60
C LEU A 17 -1.83 5.99 1.35
N VAL A 18 -1.44 6.41 2.56
CA VAL A 18 -0.67 5.57 3.49
C VAL A 18 -1.42 5.49 4.81
N ARG A 19 -1.55 4.27 5.34
CA ARG A 19 -2.16 4.01 6.64
C ARG A 19 -1.25 3.21 7.54
N ARG A 20 -1.20 3.54 8.83
CA ARG A 20 -0.65 2.64 9.85
C ARG A 20 -1.65 1.55 10.17
N SER A 21 -1.17 0.32 10.31
CA SER A 21 -2.00 -0.80 10.76
C SER A 21 -2.56 -0.55 12.17
N ARG A 22 -3.76 -1.07 12.43
CA ARG A 22 -4.39 -1.03 13.77
C ARG A 22 -3.85 -2.09 14.72
N SER A 23 -3.30 -3.18 14.18
CA SER A 23 -2.86 -4.34 14.96
C SER A 23 -1.35 -4.37 15.20
N ASP A 24 -0.58 -3.60 14.44
CA ASP A 24 0.88 -3.56 14.53
C ASP A 24 1.37 -2.16 14.13
N GLU A 25 1.86 -1.39 15.09
CA GLU A 25 2.30 -0.01 14.86
C GLU A 25 3.54 0.10 13.98
N SER A 26 4.31 -0.99 13.84
CA SER A 26 5.45 -1.08 12.92
C SER A 26 5.04 -1.31 11.47
N VAL A 27 3.76 -1.55 11.19
CA VAL A 27 3.26 -1.86 9.84
C VAL A 27 2.57 -0.66 9.21
N GLN A 28 3.01 -0.32 8.00
CA GLN A 28 2.39 0.67 7.13
C GLN A 28 1.82 0.01 5.88
N LEU A 29 0.69 0.54 5.41
CA LEU A 29 -0.04 0.06 4.24
C LEU A 29 -0.07 1.19 3.20
N PHE A 30 0.58 0.96 2.07
CA PHE A 30 0.69 1.89 0.96
C PHE A 30 -0.33 1.53 -0.11
N TYR A 31 -1.06 2.52 -0.62
CA TYR A 31 -2.18 2.30 -1.53
C TYR A 31 -2.08 3.16 -2.78
N ASN A 32 -2.21 2.50 -3.94
CA ASN A 32 -2.48 3.12 -5.24
C ASN A 32 -3.69 2.47 -5.91
N PHE A 33 -4.54 3.27 -6.54
CA PHE A 33 -5.72 2.81 -7.26
C PHE A 33 -5.40 2.52 -8.73
N HIS A 34 -5.76 1.32 -9.17
CA HIS A 34 -5.57 0.82 -10.52
C HIS A 34 -6.95 0.69 -11.17
N ALA A 35 -7.28 1.62 -12.05
CA ALA A 35 -8.60 1.67 -12.70
C ALA A 35 -8.84 0.51 -13.70
N GLN A 36 -7.77 -0.11 -14.22
CA GLN A 36 -7.82 -1.09 -15.30
C GLN A 36 -7.15 -2.40 -14.91
N THR A 37 -7.71 -3.13 -13.94
CA THR A 37 -7.37 -4.55 -13.73
C THR A 37 -8.31 -5.45 -14.53
N ILE A 38 -7.99 -6.74 -14.64
CA ILE A 38 -8.84 -7.74 -15.33
C ILE A 38 -10.26 -7.78 -14.76
N VAL A 39 -10.42 -7.42 -13.48
CA VAL A 39 -11.69 -7.41 -12.74
C VAL A 39 -12.15 -5.99 -12.38
N GLY A 40 -11.73 -4.98 -13.15
CA GLY A 40 -12.12 -3.58 -12.94
C GLY A 40 -11.21 -2.80 -12.01
N GLY A 41 -11.71 -1.71 -11.43
CA GLY A 41 -10.93 -0.83 -10.54
C GLY A 41 -10.60 -1.51 -9.21
N LYS A 42 -9.31 -1.59 -8.85
CA LYS A 42 -8.85 -2.16 -7.57
C LYS A 42 -7.76 -1.30 -6.96
N TRP A 43 -7.61 -1.35 -5.65
CA TRP A 43 -6.47 -0.79 -4.94
C TRP A 43 -5.36 -1.82 -4.86
N LEU A 44 -4.16 -1.46 -5.28
CA LEU A 44 -2.95 -2.17 -4.87
C LEU A 44 -2.60 -1.74 -3.45
N CYS A 45 -2.54 -2.70 -2.54
CA CYS A 45 -2.09 -2.52 -1.17
C CYS A 45 -0.71 -3.18 -1.02
N VAL A 46 0.31 -2.40 -0.67
CA VAL A 46 1.64 -2.91 -0.30
C VAL A 46 1.81 -2.79 1.20
N VAL A 47 2.03 -3.91 1.87
CA VAL A 47 2.21 -3.97 3.32
C VAL A 47 3.69 -4.01 3.62
N VAL A 48 4.17 -3.01 4.35
CA VAL A 48 5.58 -2.87 4.74
C VAL A 48 5.67 -2.93 6.26
N LYS A 49 6.59 -3.75 6.76
CA LYS A 49 6.99 -3.72 8.17
C LYS A 49 8.25 -2.86 8.28
N CYS A 50 8.15 -1.77 9.03
CA CYS A 50 9.22 -0.80 9.27
C CYS A 50 9.75 -1.01 10.69
N ALA A 51 10.97 -1.52 10.80
CA ALA A 51 11.76 -1.53 12.03
C ALA A 51 12.61 -0.24 12.12
N GLU A 52 13.28 -0.03 13.25
CA GLU A 52 14.06 1.20 13.52
C GLU A 52 15.14 1.49 12.46
N HIS A 53 15.72 0.43 11.87
CA HIS A 53 16.81 0.54 10.89
C HIS A 53 16.62 -0.34 9.65
N ASP A 54 15.43 -0.89 9.46
CA ASP A 54 15.14 -1.78 8.33
C ASP A 54 13.67 -1.72 7.93
N ALA A 55 13.37 -2.05 6.68
CA ALA A 55 12.01 -2.19 6.21
C ALA A 55 11.93 -3.25 5.12
N PHE A 56 10.88 -4.06 5.16
CA PHE A 56 10.63 -5.06 4.13
C PHE A 56 9.16 -5.17 3.77
N VAL A 57 8.91 -5.52 2.51
CA VAL A 57 7.57 -5.82 2.01
C VAL A 57 7.15 -7.18 2.55
N VAL A 58 6.08 -7.20 3.34
CA VAL A 58 5.48 -8.43 3.86
C VAL A 58 4.66 -9.11 2.77
N THR A 59 3.83 -8.32 2.07
CA THR A 59 2.95 -8.81 0.99
C THR A 59 2.42 -7.63 0.16
N ALA A 60 1.98 -7.93 -1.07
CA ALA A 60 1.25 -6.99 -1.91
C ALA A 60 0.05 -7.71 -2.55
N TYR A 61 -1.12 -7.06 -2.55
CA TYR A 61 -2.35 -7.65 -3.09
C TYR A 61 -3.34 -6.58 -3.54
N LEU A 62 -4.27 -6.99 -4.42
CA LEU A 62 -5.38 -6.14 -4.85
C LEU A 62 -6.56 -6.25 -3.87
N THR A 63 -7.19 -5.12 -3.55
CA THR A 63 -8.36 -5.03 -2.68
C THR A 63 -9.38 -4.03 -3.22
N ASP A 64 -10.66 -4.23 -2.91
CA ASP A 64 -11.73 -3.30 -3.29
C ASP A 64 -11.66 -1.97 -2.54
N LYS A 65 -11.20 -2.00 -1.29
CA LYS A 65 -11.18 -0.84 -0.41
C LYS A 65 -9.91 -0.82 0.45
N PRO A 66 -9.34 0.36 0.75
CA PRO A 66 -8.27 0.48 1.73
C PRO A 66 -8.72 0.00 3.11
N LYS A 67 -7.86 -0.73 3.81
CA LYS A 67 -8.16 -1.22 5.18
C LYS A 67 -8.23 -0.05 6.16
N ALA A 68 -9.06 -0.17 7.20
CA ALA A 68 -9.12 0.81 8.27
C ALA A 68 -7.78 0.88 9.02
N GLY A 69 -7.35 2.09 9.36
CA GLY A 69 -6.05 2.39 9.98
C GLY A 69 -5.93 3.86 10.33
N LEU A 70 -4.81 4.25 10.94
CA LEU A 70 -4.48 5.65 11.13
C LEU A 70 -3.96 6.21 9.80
N ASP A 71 -4.59 7.27 9.30
CA ASP A 71 -4.11 7.94 8.08
C ASP A 71 -2.77 8.62 8.37
N LEU A 72 -1.73 8.25 7.62
CA LEU A 72 -0.40 8.86 7.68
C LEU A 72 -0.15 9.81 6.50
N TRP A 73 -0.77 9.53 5.36
CA TRP A 73 -0.67 10.32 4.13
C TRP A 73 -1.97 10.24 3.33
N PRO A 74 -2.45 11.33 2.71
CA PRO A 74 -1.86 12.67 2.74
C PRO A 74 -2.06 13.35 4.09
N THR A 75 -1.05 14.08 4.56
CA THR A 75 -1.17 14.97 5.72
C THR A 75 -2.08 16.15 5.34
N LYS A 76 -3.04 16.48 6.22
CA LYS A 76 -3.92 17.64 6.05
C LYS A 76 -3.16 18.96 6.16
#